data_AF-A0A5E4J407-F1
#
_entry.id   AF-A0A5E4J407-F1
#
_cell.length_a   1.000
_cell.length_b   1.000
_cell.length_c   1.000
_cell.angle_alpha   90.00
_cell.angle_beta   90.00
_cell.angle_gamma   90.00
#
_symmetry.space_group_name_H-M   'P 1'
#
loop_
_entity.id
_entity.type
_entity.pdbx_description
1 polymer ?
#
loop_
_entity_poly.entity_id
_entity_poly.type
_entity_poly.pdbx_seq_one_letter_code
_entity_poly.pdbx_strand_id
1 'polypeptide(L)'
;MEESRKKLVQMVAGDGIFQSLAYGALKARAARLAPGEIIQSGGFELMVVEDENGEGIAVQIIETAECMDALIMARAEKAGISLDGWSDQERKEWMASFWSDLGRVLDQWQNIKIRPGPGENMTIEKAVSK
;
A
#
# COMPACT_ATOMS: atom_id res chain seq x y z
N MET A 1 19.65 4.43 11.86
CA MET A 1 18.76 4.85 10.77
C MET A 1 18.23 3.69 9.95
N GLU A 2 19.10 2.85 9.36
CA GLU A 2 18.64 1.71 8.55
C GLU A 2 17.82 0.68 9.34
N GLU A 3 18.21 0.39 10.59
CA GLU A 3 17.46 -0.54 11.45
C GLU A 3 16.09 0.00 11.85
N SER A 4 15.99 1.30 12.15
CA SER A 4 14.73 1.98 12.44
C SER A 4 13.80 1.99 11.21
N ARG A 5 14.35 2.20 10.00
CA ARG A 5 13.59 2.10 8.74
C ARG A 5 13.06 0.69 8.53
N LYS A 6 13.88 -0.35 8.73
CA LYS A 6 13.44 -1.75 8.61
C LYS A 6 12.31 -2.08 9.58
N LYS A 7 12.39 -1.62 10.84
CA LYS A 7 11.31 -1.80 11.82
C LYS A 7 10.03 -1.07 11.40
N LEU A 8 10.15 0.18 10.93
CA LEU A 8 9.01 0.94 10.42
C LEU A 8 8.37 0.26 9.21
N VAL A 9 9.16 -0.25 8.27
CA VAL A 9 8.66 -1.01 7.11
C VAL A 9 7.84 -2.21 7.54
N GLN A 10 8.33 -2.99 8.50
CA GLN A 10 7.59 -4.16 9.02
C GLN A 10 6.30 -3.74 9.72
N MET A 11 6.33 -2.64 10.49
CA MET A 11 5.14 -2.10 11.14
C MET A 11 4.10 -1.63 10.11
N VAL A 12 4.52 -0.87 9.11
CA VAL A 12 3.66 -0.33 8.06
C VAL A 12 3.12 -1.43 7.15
N ALA A 13 3.90 -2.45 6.83
CA ALA A 13 3.41 -3.60 6.06
C ALA A 13 2.24 -4.30 6.75
N GLY A 14 2.14 -4.22 8.08
CA GLY A 14 1.02 -4.72 8.87
C GLY A 14 -0.11 -3.71 9.08
N ASP A 15 -0.07 -2.52 8.48
CA ASP A 15 -1.04 -1.45 8.74
C ASP A 15 -2.41 -1.72 8.10
N GLY A 16 -3.43 -0.98 8.57
CA GLY A 16 -4.84 -1.21 8.24
C GLY A 16 -5.17 -1.13 6.74
N ILE A 17 -4.39 -0.38 5.96
CA ILE A 17 -4.55 -0.29 4.50
C ILE A 17 -4.28 -1.64 3.82
N PHE A 18 -3.16 -2.29 4.12
CA PHE A 18 -2.79 -3.58 3.52
C PHE A 18 -3.65 -4.71 4.06
N GLN A 19 -4.05 -4.64 5.33
CA GLN A 19 -5.03 -5.56 5.90
C GLN A 19 -6.40 -5.45 5.22
N SER A 20 -6.85 -4.22 4.92
CA SER A 20 -8.09 -3.99 4.18
C SER A 20 -8.01 -4.58 2.78
N LEU A 21 -6.87 -4.42 2.10
CA LEU A 21 -6.64 -4.99 0.77
C LEU A 21 -6.67 -6.53 0.80
N ALA A 22 -6.02 -7.14 1.78
CA ALA A 22 -6.07 -8.59 2.02
C ALA A 22 -7.49 -9.08 2.30
N TYR A 23 -8.27 -8.34 3.09
CA TYR A 23 -9.66 -8.65 3.38
C TYR A 23 -10.56 -8.53 2.15
N GLY A 24 -10.38 -7.48 1.34
CA GLY A 24 -11.08 -7.31 0.06
C GLY A 24 -10.79 -8.48 -0.88
N ALA A 25 -9.52 -8.86 -1.04
CA ALA A 25 -9.11 -9.99 -1.86
C ALA A 25 -9.72 -11.31 -1.36
N LEU A 26 -9.81 -11.52 -0.05
CA LEU A 26 -10.46 -12.69 0.55
C LEU A 26 -11.97 -12.74 0.21
N LYS A 27 -12.66 -11.60 0.29
CA LYS A 27 -14.08 -11.51 -0.08
C LYS A 27 -14.31 -11.76 -1.57
N ALA A 28 -13.49 -11.17 -2.43
CA ALA A 28 -13.55 -11.39 -3.87
C ALA A 28 -13.31 -12.87 -4.21
N ARG A 29 -12.32 -13.51 -3.57
CA ARG A 29 -12.07 -14.96 -3.70
C ARG A 29 -13.29 -15.81 -3.32
N ALA A 30 -14.00 -15.40 -2.28
CA ALA A 30 -15.22 -16.08 -1.82
C ALA A 30 -16.45 -15.77 -2.69
N ALA A 31 -16.29 -15.14 -3.86
CA ALA A 31 -17.35 -14.67 -4.74
C ALA A 31 -18.37 -13.76 -4.04
N ARG A 32 -17.92 -13.02 -3.01
CA ARG A 32 -18.74 -12.05 -2.27
C ARG A 32 -18.61 -10.62 -2.78
N LEU A 33 -17.68 -10.38 -3.71
CA LEU A 33 -17.51 -9.13 -4.42
C LEU A 33 -17.24 -9.45 -5.90
N ALA A 34 -17.99 -8.82 -6.80
CA ALA A 34 -17.79 -8.92 -8.24
C ALA A 34 -16.84 -7.82 -8.77
N PRO A 35 -16.23 -8.00 -9.94
CA PRO A 35 -15.50 -6.92 -10.61
C PRO A 35 -16.39 -5.68 -10.82
N GLY A 36 -15.78 -4.51 -10.68
CA GLY A 36 -16.45 -3.21 -10.69
C GLY A 36 -17.08 -2.81 -9.36
N GLU A 37 -17.13 -3.69 -8.36
CA GLU A 37 -17.59 -3.31 -7.02
C GLU A 37 -16.56 -2.47 -6.28
N ILE A 38 -17.08 -1.48 -5.57
CA ILE A 38 -16.34 -0.59 -4.69
C ILE A 38 -16.80 -0.83 -3.26
N ILE A 39 -15.85 -1.05 -2.35
CA ILE A 39 -16.13 -1.18 -0.92
C ILE A 39 -15.27 -0.21 -0.11
N GLN A 40 -15.80 0.19 1.04
CA GLN A 40 -15.07 1.01 2.01
C GLN A 40 -14.54 0.11 3.12
N SER A 41 -13.24 0.13 3.37
CA SER A 41 -12.61 -0.63 4.45
C SER A 41 -11.39 0.11 5.00
N GLY A 42 -11.32 0.25 6.32
CA GLY A 42 -10.18 0.89 6.98
C GLY A 42 -10.01 2.38 6.65
N GLY A 43 -11.04 3.04 6.12
CA GLY A 43 -10.97 4.42 5.65
C GLY A 43 -10.52 4.57 4.19
N PHE A 44 -10.33 3.46 3.48
CA PHE A 44 -9.93 3.44 2.07
C PHE A 44 -11.04 2.91 1.18
N GLU A 45 -11.04 3.41 -0.06
CA GLU A 45 -11.87 2.87 -1.13
C GLU A 45 -11.12 1.73 -1.84
N LEU A 46 -11.69 0.53 -1.80
CA LEU A 46 -11.17 -0.64 -2.47
C LEU A 46 -12.04 -0.95 -3.67
N MET A 47 -11.41 -1.12 -4.82
CA MET A 47 -12.07 -1.49 -6.07
C MET A 47 -11.67 -2.92 -6.45
N VAL A 48 -12.66 -3.74 -6.79
CA VAL A 48 -12.43 -5.03 -7.41
C VAL A 48 -12.32 -4.83 -8.92
N VAL A 49 -11.22 -5.26 -9.51
CA VAL A 49 -10.96 -5.11 -10.94
C VAL A 49 -10.65 -6.46 -11.58
N GLU A 50 -10.97 -6.58 -12.86
CA GLU A 50 -10.43 -7.67 -13.67
C GLU A 50 -8.97 -7.33 -13.99
N ASP A 51 -8.10 -8.33 -14.06
CA ASP A 51 -6.75 -8.12 -14.58
C ASP A 51 -6.80 -7.70 -16.06
N GLU A 52 -5.70 -7.13 -16.56
CA GLU A 52 -5.63 -6.59 -17.93
C GLU A 52 -5.92 -7.63 -19.03
N ASN A 53 -5.87 -8.92 -18.71
CA ASN A 53 -6.16 -10.02 -19.63
C ASN A 53 -7.57 -10.60 -19.45
N GLY A 54 -8.34 -10.16 -18.45
CA GLY A 54 -9.63 -10.72 -18.07
C GLY A 54 -9.55 -12.14 -17.49
N GLU A 55 -8.37 -12.61 -17.11
CA GLU A 55 -8.14 -14.00 -16.66
C GLU A 55 -8.17 -14.15 -15.13
N GLY A 56 -8.18 -13.03 -14.42
CA GLY A 56 -8.09 -12.95 -12.97
C GLY A 56 -8.80 -11.73 -12.40
N ILE A 57 -8.96 -11.74 -11.08
CA ILE A 57 -9.53 -10.64 -10.31
C ILE A 57 -8.42 -10.09 -9.43
N ALA A 58 -8.35 -8.77 -9.27
CA ALA A 58 -7.53 -8.10 -8.29
C ALA A 58 -8.39 -7.17 -7.44
N VAL A 59 -7.90 -6.85 -6.25
CA VAL A 59 -8.44 -5.76 -5.44
C VAL A 59 -7.38 -4.69 -5.36
N GLN A 60 -7.76 -3.44 -5.63
CA GLN A 60 -6.85 -2.31 -5.64
C GLN A 60 -7.36 -1.15 -4.80
N ILE A 61 -6.42 -0.37 -4.30
CA ILE A 61 -6.61 0.96 -3.72
C ILE A 61 -5.84 1.93 -4.62
N ILE A 62 -6.46 3.06 -4.95
CA ILE A 62 -5.82 4.15 -5.68
C ILE A 62 -5.85 5.37 -4.76
N GLU A 63 -4.66 5.85 -4.38
CA GLU A 63 -4.49 7.01 -3.50
C GLU A 63 -3.44 7.95 -4.08
N THR A 64 -3.46 9.21 -3.68
CA THR A 64 -2.41 10.15 -4.09
C THR A 64 -1.09 9.79 -3.42
N ALA A 65 0.03 10.01 -4.11
CA ALA A 65 1.36 9.83 -3.50
C ALA A 65 1.52 10.71 -2.25
N GLU A 66 0.98 11.92 -2.27
CA GLU A 66 0.98 12.84 -1.12
C GLU A 66 0.24 12.26 0.10
N CYS A 67 -0.95 11.68 -0.09
CA CYS A 67 -1.72 11.06 0.99
C CYS A 67 -0.96 9.89 1.61
N MET A 68 -0.39 9.04 0.76
CA MET A 68 0.39 7.88 1.19
C MET A 68 1.66 8.31 1.93
N ASP A 69 2.41 9.28 1.40
CA ASP A 69 3.59 9.84 2.06
C ASP A 69 3.24 10.43 3.43
N ALA A 70 2.15 11.19 3.53
CA ALA A 70 1.69 11.76 4.80
C ALA A 70 1.34 10.67 5.83
N LEU A 71 0.70 9.57 5.40
CA LEU A 71 0.45 8.40 6.26
C LEU A 71 1.77 7.81 6.77
N ILE A 72 2.76 7.62 5.89
CA ILE A 72 4.07 7.09 6.28
C ILE A 72 4.79 8.03 7.27
N MET A 73 4.77 9.34 7.02
CA MET A 73 5.37 10.32 7.92
C MET A 73 4.73 10.25 9.31
N ALA A 74 3.39 10.19 9.38
CA ALA A 74 2.67 10.06 10.64
C ALA A 74 2.99 8.75 11.38
N ARG A 75 3.29 7.65 10.65
CA ARG A 75 3.76 6.39 11.26
C ARG A 75 5.21 6.48 11.73
N ALA A 76 6.08 7.15 10.98
CA ALA A 76 7.46 7.38 11.36
C ALA A 76 7.54 8.18 12.66
N GLU A 77 6.78 9.27 12.75
CA GLU A 77 6.70 10.11 13.95
C GLU A 77 6.21 9.32 15.18
N LYS A 78 5.13 8.53 15.03
CA LYS A 78 4.63 7.64 16.09
C LYS A 78 5.65 6.58 16.51
N ALA A 79 6.53 6.16 15.60
CA ALA A 79 7.62 5.23 15.89
C ALA A 79 8.87 5.92 16.50
N GLY A 80 8.80 7.22 16.81
CA GLY A 80 9.90 8.00 17.35
C GLY A 80 10.98 8.36 16.32
N ILE A 81 10.68 8.23 15.04
CA ILE A 81 11.56 8.67 13.95
C ILE A 81 11.16 10.10 13.60
N SER A 82 11.84 11.08 14.20
CA SER A 82 11.69 12.47 13.79
C SER A 82 12.50 12.73 12.52
N LEU A 83 11.84 13.33 11.54
CA LEU A 83 12.44 13.83 10.29
C LEU A 83 12.57 15.35 10.34
N ASP A 84 12.50 15.93 11.54
CA ASP A 84 12.65 17.36 11.75
C ASP A 84 14.10 17.77 11.52
N GLY A 85 14.28 18.90 10.85
CA GLY A 85 15.60 19.40 10.47
C GLY A 85 16.21 18.72 9.24
N TRP A 86 15.53 17.73 8.64
CA TRP A 86 15.95 17.20 7.34
C TRP A 86 15.58 18.17 6.23
N SER A 87 16.47 18.30 5.27
CA SER A 87 16.18 18.96 4.00
C SER A 87 15.13 18.19 3.20
N ASP A 88 14.47 18.89 2.27
CA ASP A 88 13.52 18.27 1.36
C ASP A 88 14.15 17.13 0.54
N GLN A 89 15.44 17.27 0.19
CA GLN A 89 16.17 16.25 -0.55
C GLN A 89 16.37 14.97 0.28
N GLU A 90 16.80 15.11 1.53
CA GLU A 90 16.99 13.95 2.44
C GLU A 90 15.66 13.23 2.70
N ARG A 91 14.57 13.98 2.85
CA ARG A 91 13.22 13.41 3.00
C ARG A 91 12.79 12.62 1.77
N LYS A 92 13.01 13.16 0.57
CA LYS A 92 12.69 12.49 -0.69
C LYS A 92 13.50 11.20 -0.88
N GLU A 93 14.80 11.24 -0.63
CA GLU A 93 15.68 10.07 -0.76
C GLU A 93 15.32 8.97 0.24
N TRP A 94 15.00 9.35 1.47
CA TRP A 94 14.56 8.41 2.48
C TRP A 94 13.19 7.81 2.16
N MET A 95 12.24 8.63 1.69
CA MET A 95 10.91 8.16 1.31
C MET A 95 10.98 7.19 0.13
N ALA A 96 11.78 7.51 -0.89
CA ALA A 96 12.03 6.60 -2.02
C ALA A 96 12.62 5.25 -1.55
N SER A 97 13.59 5.30 -0.64
CA SER A 97 14.18 4.09 -0.04
C SER A 97 13.17 3.30 0.79
N PHE A 98 12.31 3.99 1.54
CA PHE A 98 11.25 3.39 2.34
C PHE A 98 10.22 2.67 1.46
N TRP A 99 9.72 3.32 0.41
CA TRP A 99 8.77 2.74 -0.53
C TRP A 99 9.33 1.51 -1.24
N SER A 100 10.61 1.57 -1.63
CA SER A 100 11.30 0.43 -2.23
C SER A 100 11.37 -0.76 -1.26
N ASP A 101 11.77 -0.52 -0.01
CA ASP A 101 11.83 -1.56 1.03
C ASP A 101 10.44 -2.12 1.37
N LEU A 102 9.43 -1.24 1.48
CA LEU A 102 8.05 -1.62 1.77
C LEU A 102 7.42 -2.43 0.64
N GLY A 103 7.57 -1.97 -0.61
CA GLY A 103 7.07 -2.69 -1.79
C GLY A 103 7.62 -4.12 -1.86
N ARG A 104 8.92 -4.30 -1.59
CA ARG A 104 9.56 -5.62 -1.52
C ARG A 104 8.97 -6.51 -0.42
N VAL A 105 8.74 -5.96 0.78
CA VAL A 105 8.15 -6.72 1.89
C VAL A 105 6.70 -7.09 1.59
N LEU A 106 5.91 -6.18 1.04
CA LEU A 106 4.52 -6.41 0.67
C LEU A 106 4.37 -7.47 -0.42
N ASP A 107 5.21 -7.42 -1.45
CA ASP A 107 5.21 -8.41 -2.52
C ASP A 107 5.59 -9.80 -1.99
N GLN A 108 6.69 -9.87 -1.23
CA GLN A 108 7.20 -11.15 -0.69
C GLN A 108 6.22 -11.83 0.27
N TRP A 109 5.62 -11.08 1.19
CA TRP A 109 4.86 -11.67 2.30
C TRP A 109 3.36 -11.69 2.08
N GLN A 110 2.84 -10.75 1.28
CA GLN A 110 1.41 -10.57 1.10
C GLN A 110 0.98 -10.63 -0.37
N ASN A 111 1.92 -10.77 -1.33
CA ASN A 111 1.65 -10.68 -2.76
C ASN A 111 0.86 -9.40 -3.10
N ILE A 112 1.28 -8.29 -2.49
CA ILE A 112 0.74 -6.95 -2.70
C ILE A 112 1.76 -6.16 -3.51
N LYS A 113 1.32 -5.57 -4.61
CA LYS A 113 2.16 -4.76 -5.49
C LYS A 113 1.80 -3.29 -5.34
N ILE A 114 2.83 -2.44 -5.37
CA ILE A 114 2.69 -0.99 -5.44
C ILE A 114 3.20 -0.55 -6.80
N ARG A 115 2.39 0.20 -7.54
CA ARG A 115 2.73 0.70 -8.88
C ARG A 115 2.35 2.18 -9.02
N PRO A 116 3.01 2.93 -9.92
CA PRO A 116 2.50 4.22 -10.33
C PRO A 116 1.06 4.07 -10.88
N GLY A 117 0.15 4.91 -10.39
CA GLY A 117 -1.21 5.02 -10.89
C GLY A 117 -1.34 6.18 -11.90
N PRO A 118 -2.54 6.45 -12.41
CA PRO A 118 -2.79 7.56 -13.32
C PRO A 118 -2.51 8.91 -12.64
N GLY A 119 -1.74 9.78 -13.30
CA GLY A 119 -1.37 11.10 -12.75
C GLY A 119 -0.33 10.99 -11.63
N GLU A 120 -0.60 11.62 -10.49
CA GLU A 120 0.27 11.60 -9.30
C GLU A 120 -0.18 10.54 -8.26
N ASN A 121 -0.95 9.55 -8.72
CA ASN A 121 -1.51 8.50 -7.87
C ASN A 121 -0.57 7.30 -7.75
N MET A 122 -0.82 6.52 -6.71
CA MET A 122 -0.24 5.20 -6.48
C MET A 122 -1.36 4.17 -6.48
N THR A 123 -1.13 3.06 -7.19
CA THR A 123 -2.01 1.90 -7.16
C THR A 123 -1.39 0.84 -6.27
N ILE A 124 -2.12 0.42 -5.24
CA ILE A 124 -1.75 -0.68 -4.35
C ILE A 124 -2.72 -1.82 -4.63
N GLU A 125 -2.22 -2.94 -5.13
CA GLU A 125 -3.08 -4.03 -5.59
C GLU A 125 -2.70 -5.36 -4.94
N LYS A 126 -3.71 -6.23 -4.84
CA LYS A 126 -3.54 -7.63 -4.47
C LYS A 126 -4.32 -8.49 -5.44
N ALA A 127 -3.60 -9.38 -6.13
CA ALA A 127 -4.25 -10.39 -6.95
C ALA A 127 -5.08 -11.34 -6.09
N VAL A 128 -6.29 -11.64 -6.55
CA VAL A 128 -7.16 -12.68 -5.99
C VAL A 128 -6.66 -14.01 -6.56
N SER A 129 -5.81 -14.70 -5.82
CA SER A 129 -5.36 -16.05 -6.18
C SER A 129 -6.57 -17.00 -6.25
N LYS A 130 -6.61 -17.87 -7.28
CA LYS A 130 -7.52 -19.02 -7.33
C LYS A 130 -7.37 -19.87 -6.06
#